data_AF-A0AAD4HZD6-F1
#
_entry.id   AF-A0AAD4HZD6-F1
#
_cell.length_a   1.000
_cell.length_b   1.000
_cell.length_c   1.000
_cell.angle_alpha   90.00
_cell.angle_beta   90.00
_cell.angle_gamma   90.00
#
_symmetry.space_group_name_H-M   'P 1'
#
loop_
_entity.id
_entity.type
_entity.pdbx_description
1 polymer ?
#
loop_
_entity_poly.entity_id
_entity_poly.type
_entity_poly.pdbx_seq_one_letter_code
_entity_poly.pdbx_strand_id
1 'polypeptide(L)'
;MAEICAGSISMGIGGYLSARGEVAAAVTAKQMEGYDNDAENTISVPDEKSLRVFEDVVVRYLDPLGLPLQLREAVTQHIFSSPAILEALNTQESEHQGEDEKLPSPFTAGLSVAVGYLLGGMIPLFPYFLVSEVKDGMVWSFVTCAVALFVFGFCKDFMLSGRARPGTVEGTSNKVRWRDRSYA
;
A
#
# COMPACT_ATOMS: atom_id res chain seq x y z
N MET A 1 -17.81 -27.35 -10.49
CA MET A 1 -16.53 -27.89 -10.00
C MET A 1 -15.37 -27.61 -10.95
N ALA A 2 -15.42 -28.00 -12.24
CA ALA A 2 -14.32 -27.75 -13.19
C ALA A 2 -13.92 -26.27 -13.30
N GLU A 3 -14.90 -25.36 -13.32
CA GLU A 3 -14.68 -23.91 -13.34
C GLU A 3 -13.94 -23.40 -12.10
N ILE A 4 -14.34 -23.85 -10.89
CA ILE A 4 -13.69 -23.46 -9.63
C ILE A 4 -12.24 -23.97 -9.62
N CYS A 5 -11.98 -25.20 -10.07
CA CYS A 5 -10.63 -25.73 -10.17
C CYS A 5 -9.77 -24.92 -11.15
N ALA A 6 -10.28 -24.64 -12.36
CA ALA A 6 -9.58 -23.85 -13.36
C ALA A 6 -9.30 -22.41 -12.88
N GLY A 7 -10.30 -21.77 -12.25
CA GLY A 7 -10.17 -20.42 -11.69
C GLY A 7 -9.18 -20.36 -10.53
N SER A 8 -9.18 -21.36 -9.63
CA SER A 8 -8.23 -21.45 -8.51
C SER A 8 -6.78 -21.52 -9.00
N ILE A 9 -6.53 -22.33 -10.03
CA ILE A 9 -5.20 -22.47 -10.64
C ILE A 9 -4.79 -21.17 -11.33
N SER A 10 -5.68 -20.59 -12.13
CA SER A 10 -5.41 -19.35 -12.85
C SER A 10 -5.08 -18.18 -11.91
N MET A 11 -5.91 -17.95 -10.89
CA MET A 11 -5.69 -16.90 -9.91
C MET A 11 -4.48 -17.18 -9.01
N GLY A 12 -4.22 -18.44 -8.66
CA GLY A 12 -3.03 -18.82 -7.90
C GLY A 12 -1.72 -18.54 -8.63
N ILE A 13 -1.64 -18.89 -9.92
CA ILE A 13 -0.49 -18.58 -10.78
C ILE A 13 -0.36 -17.06 -10.96
N GLY A 14 -1.47 -16.35 -11.15
CA GLY A 14 -1.49 -14.89 -11.23
C GLY A 14 -0.92 -14.23 -9.98
N GLY A 15 -1.35 -14.67 -8.79
CA GLY A 15 -0.83 -14.17 -7.51
C GLY A 15 0.66 -14.46 -7.32
N TYR A 16 1.12 -15.66 -7.70
CA TYR A 16 2.54 -16.01 -7.65
C TYR A 16 3.39 -15.13 -8.58
N LEU A 17 2.94 -14.91 -9.82
CA LEU A 17 3.65 -14.10 -10.81
C LEU A 17 3.70 -12.63 -10.38
N SER A 18 2.62 -12.10 -9.81
CA SER A 18 2.59 -10.73 -9.28
C SER A 18 3.63 -10.54 -8.17
N ALA A 19 3.58 -11.39 -7.13
CA ALA A 19 4.51 -11.32 -6.02
C ALA A 19 5.97 -11.56 -6.45
N ARG A 20 6.21 -12.46 -7.41
CA ARG A 20 7.54 -12.66 -7.99
C ARG A 20 8.01 -11.44 -8.78
N GLY A 21 7.12 -10.76 -9.49
CA GLY A 21 7.39 -9.53 -10.22
C GLY A 21 7.81 -8.39 -9.28
N GLU A 22 7.11 -8.23 -8.15
CA GLU A 22 7.46 -7.27 -7.10
C GLU A 22 8.85 -7.54 -6.51
N VAL A 23 9.16 -8.81 -6.19
CA VAL A 23 10.49 -9.20 -5.69
C VAL A 23 11.58 -8.91 -6.75
N ALA A 24 11.32 -9.23 -8.01
CA ALA A 24 12.28 -8.98 -9.09
C ALA A 24 12.51 -7.47 -9.30
N ALA A 25 11.44 -6.67 -9.31
CA ALA A 25 11.52 -5.22 -9.42
C ALA A 25 12.31 -4.61 -8.25
N ALA A 26 12.07 -5.09 -7.02
CA ALA A 26 12.80 -4.64 -5.84
C ALA A 26 14.30 -4.98 -5.92
N VAL A 27 14.67 -6.16 -6.42
CA VAL A 27 16.09 -6.53 -6.63
C VAL A 27 16.72 -5.65 -7.72
N THR A 28 16.02 -5.41 -8.83
CA THR A 28 16.51 -4.56 -9.92
C THR A 28 16.71 -3.11 -9.45
N ALA A 29 15.77 -2.56 -8.68
CA ALA A 29 15.89 -1.22 -8.09
C ALA A 29 17.14 -1.11 -7.20
N LYS A 30 17.35 -2.08 -6.29
CA LYS A 30 18.55 -2.12 -5.43
C LYS A 30 19.85 -2.28 -6.22
N GLN A 31 19.82 -2.99 -7.35
CA GLN A 31 21.01 -3.17 -8.19
C GLN A 31 21.33 -1.91 -9.02
N MET A 32 20.32 -1.16 -9.46
CA MET A 32 20.51 0.14 -10.10
C MET A 32 21.06 1.18 -9.12
N GLU A 33 20.56 1.17 -7.89
CA GLU A 33 21.15 1.97 -6.81
C GLU A 33 22.59 1.54 -6.52
N GLY A 34 22.91 0.25 -6.50
CA GLY A 34 24.28 -0.26 -6.29
C GLY A 34 25.28 0.13 -7.39
N TYR A 35 24.85 0.13 -8.66
CA TYR A 35 25.72 0.47 -9.79
C TYR A 35 26.15 1.94 -9.82
N ASP A 36 25.33 2.85 -9.28
CA ASP A 36 25.68 4.27 -9.12
C ASP A 36 26.69 4.51 -7.96
N ASN A 37 26.95 3.49 -7.13
CA ASN A 37 27.87 3.57 -5.98
C ASN A 37 29.26 2.96 -6.23
N ASP A 38 29.43 2.11 -7.25
CA ASP A 38 30.71 1.44 -7.52
C ASP A 38 31.72 2.31 -8.29
N ALA A 39 31.31 3.49 -8.78
CA ALA A 39 32.23 4.49 -9.35
C ALA A 39 32.87 5.42 -8.29
N GLU A 40 32.45 5.34 -7.02
CA GLU A 40 32.90 6.25 -5.96
C GLU A 40 33.36 5.50 -4.70
N ASN A 41 34.19 4.46 -4.88
CA ASN A 41 34.97 3.94 -3.76
C ASN A 41 36.28 4.74 -3.64
N THR A 42 36.18 6.00 -3.22
CA THR A 42 37.28 6.77 -2.65
C THR A 42 36.70 7.83 -1.70
N ILE A 43 36.73 7.48 -0.42
CA ILE A 43 36.93 8.42 0.70
C ILE A 43 35.80 9.47 0.89
N SER A 44 34.91 9.16 1.84
CA SER A 44 34.46 10.10 2.87
C SER A 44 33.73 11.38 2.44
N VAL A 45 32.46 11.31 2.05
CA VAL A 45 31.56 12.48 2.19
C VAL A 45 30.11 12.05 2.50
N PRO A 46 29.59 12.21 3.73
CA PRO A 46 28.20 11.92 4.08
C PRO A 46 27.18 12.99 3.63
N ASP A 47 27.54 13.89 2.72
CA ASP A 47 26.83 15.17 2.53
C ASP A 47 26.17 15.32 1.14
N GLU A 48 26.76 14.77 0.06
CA GLU A 48 26.23 14.97 -1.31
C GLU A 48 25.13 14.00 -1.72
N LYS A 49 25.17 12.74 -1.27
CA LYS A 49 24.20 11.71 -1.68
C LYS A 49 22.81 12.00 -1.10
N SER A 50 22.79 12.44 0.16
CA SER A 50 21.61 12.98 0.83
C SER A 50 21.02 14.14 0.04
N LEU A 51 21.84 15.11 -0.37
CA LEU A 51 21.41 16.30 -1.09
C LEU A 51 20.65 15.98 -2.40
N ARG A 52 21.12 14.97 -3.16
CA ARG A 52 20.51 14.60 -4.46
C ARG A 52 19.19 13.86 -4.32
N VAL A 53 19.09 12.92 -3.38
CA VAL A 53 17.82 12.24 -3.08
C VAL A 53 16.81 13.26 -2.57
N PHE A 54 17.25 14.22 -1.75
CA PHE A 54 16.38 15.28 -1.24
C PHE A 54 15.90 16.26 -2.32
N GLU A 55 16.72 16.62 -3.31
CA GLU A 55 16.25 17.47 -4.41
C GLU A 55 15.12 16.80 -5.20
N ASP A 56 15.23 15.50 -5.48
CA ASP A 56 14.18 14.74 -6.18
C ASP A 56 12.90 14.62 -5.35
N VAL A 57 13.03 14.36 -4.04
CA VAL A 57 11.92 14.31 -3.08
C VAL A 57 11.21 15.66 -3.00
N VAL A 58 11.95 16.73 -2.77
CA VAL A 58 11.44 18.10 -2.69
C VAL A 58 10.72 18.47 -3.99
N VAL A 59 11.30 18.18 -5.15
CA VAL A 59 10.67 18.44 -6.45
C VAL A 59 9.39 17.60 -6.61
N ARG A 60 9.40 16.30 -6.28
CA ARG A 60 8.22 15.43 -6.38
C ARG A 60 7.04 15.88 -5.52
N TYR A 61 7.30 16.39 -4.31
CA TYR A 61 6.24 16.83 -3.40
C TYR A 61 5.80 18.28 -3.65
N LEU A 62 6.72 19.17 -4.05
CA LEU A 62 6.41 20.59 -4.31
C LEU A 62 5.86 20.87 -5.70
N ASP A 63 6.13 20.01 -6.69
CA ASP A 63 5.65 20.22 -8.06
C ASP A 63 4.12 20.13 -8.20
N PRO A 64 3.44 19.10 -7.63
CA PRO A 64 1.99 18.99 -7.68
C PRO A 64 1.25 20.10 -6.93
N LEU A 65 1.91 20.76 -5.97
CA LEU A 65 1.31 21.82 -5.16
C LEU A 65 1.19 23.16 -5.92
N GLY A 66 1.77 23.28 -7.12
CA GLY A 66 1.56 24.43 -8.01
C GLY A 66 2.02 25.78 -7.44
N LEU A 67 3.05 25.79 -6.58
CA LEU A 67 3.51 27.03 -5.95
C LEU A 67 4.15 27.99 -6.97
N PRO A 68 3.95 29.31 -6.81
CA PRO A 68 4.70 30.31 -7.57
C PRO A 68 6.20 30.20 -7.28
N LEU A 69 7.04 30.46 -8.29
CA LEU A 69 8.49 30.18 -8.31
C LEU A 69 9.24 30.69 -7.06
N GLN A 70 8.88 31.89 -6.61
CA GLN A 70 9.50 32.56 -5.46
C GLN A 70 9.26 31.81 -4.14
N LEU A 71 8.08 31.22 -3.98
CA LEU A 71 7.72 30.48 -2.77
C LEU A 71 8.30 29.07 -2.78
N ARG A 72 8.43 28.46 -3.96
CA ARG A 72 9.12 27.18 -4.14
C ARG A 72 10.58 27.30 -3.71
N GLU A 73 11.31 28.29 -4.23
CA GLU A 73 12.72 28.50 -3.86
C GLU A 73 12.92 28.78 -2.36
N ALA A 74 12.07 29.62 -1.77
CA ALA A 74 12.15 29.94 -0.35
C ALA A 74 11.88 28.72 0.56
N VAL A 75 10.90 27.89 0.21
CA VAL A 75 10.58 26.66 0.95
C VAL A 75 11.69 25.64 0.78
N THR A 76 12.20 25.44 -0.43
CA THR A 76 13.33 24.57 -0.71
C THR A 76 14.56 24.99 0.09
N GLN A 77 14.92 26.28 0.10
CA GLN A 77 16.04 26.80 0.90
C GLN A 77 15.84 26.61 2.40
N HIS A 78 14.63 26.80 2.90
CA HIS A 78 14.31 26.58 4.31
C HIS A 78 14.38 25.10 4.71
N ILE A 79 13.97 24.19 3.82
CA ILE A 79 14.11 22.74 4.00
C ILE A 79 15.60 22.36 4.05
N PHE A 80 16.42 22.89 3.14
CA PHE A 80 17.88 22.65 3.13
C PHE A 80 18.59 23.22 4.37
N SER A 81 18.08 24.30 4.95
CA SER A 81 18.68 24.94 6.13
C SER A 81 18.31 24.25 7.46
N SER A 82 17.34 23.32 7.46
CA SER A 82 16.82 22.69 8.68
C SER A 82 17.04 21.17 8.69
N PRO A 83 18.06 20.66 9.41
CA PRO A 83 18.35 19.22 9.45
C PRO A 83 17.22 18.40 10.07
N ALA A 84 16.40 19.00 10.95
CA ALA A 84 15.25 18.33 11.55
C ALA A 84 14.13 18.02 10.55
N ILE A 85 13.96 18.86 9.53
CA ILE A 85 12.96 18.62 8.47
C ILE A 85 13.49 17.55 7.50
N LEU A 86 14.79 17.56 7.23
CA LEU A 86 15.44 16.54 6.41
C LEU A 86 15.35 15.15 7.05
N GLU A 87 15.58 15.05 8.36
CA GLU A 87 15.42 13.79 9.10
C GLU A 87 13.96 13.33 9.13
N ALA A 88 13.01 14.26 9.31
CA ALA A 88 11.58 13.94 9.27
C ALA A 88 11.11 13.46 7.89
N LEU A 89 11.57 14.08 6.79
CA LEU A 89 11.27 13.66 5.43
C LEU A 89 11.87 12.28 5.10
N ASN A 90 13.12 12.04 5.50
CA ASN A 90 13.78 10.75 5.32
C ASN A 90 13.11 9.64 6.16
N THR A 91 12.65 9.98 7.36
CA THR A 91 11.90 9.06 8.23
C THR A 91 10.50 8.77 7.64
N GLN A 92 9.84 9.76 7.04
CA GLN A 92 8.53 9.55 6.41
C GLN A 92 8.63 8.75 5.10
N GLU A 93 9.68 8.97 4.30
CA GLU A 93 9.99 8.13 3.14
C GLU A 93 10.32 6.70 3.60
N SER A 94 11.09 6.56 4.70
CA SER A 94 11.33 5.27 5.33
C SER A 94 10.07 4.64 5.94
N GLU A 95 9.06 5.39 6.35
CA GLU A 95 7.76 4.82 6.75
C GLU A 95 6.91 4.37 5.54
N HIS A 96 7.07 5.00 4.37
CA HIS A 96 6.40 4.56 3.13
C HIS A 96 7.16 3.46 2.39
N GLN A 97 8.48 3.37 2.56
CA GLN A 97 9.36 2.41 1.90
C GLN A 97 9.86 1.30 2.84
N GLY A 98 9.63 1.45 4.14
CA GLY A 98 10.15 0.62 5.22
C GLY A 98 9.07 0.15 6.18
N GLU A 99 7.93 -0.29 5.66
CA GLU A 99 7.58 -1.63 6.08
C GLU A 99 8.66 -2.53 5.49
N ASP A 100 9.62 -2.94 6.33
CA ASP A 100 10.45 -4.14 6.17
C ASP A 100 9.51 -5.38 6.23
N GLU A 101 8.38 -5.29 5.51
CA GLU A 101 7.40 -6.33 5.28
C GLU A 101 8.09 -7.24 4.30
N LYS A 102 8.83 -8.17 4.90
CA LYS A 102 9.36 -9.39 4.30
C LYS A 102 8.38 -9.84 3.23
N LEU A 103 8.65 -9.48 1.97
CA LEU A 103 7.71 -9.65 0.86
C LEU A 103 7.16 -11.07 0.99
N PRO A 104 5.83 -11.25 1.09
CA PRO A 104 5.27 -12.56 1.32
C PRO A 104 5.83 -13.48 0.25
N SER A 105 6.31 -14.66 0.67
CA SER A 105 6.90 -15.61 -0.27
C SER A 105 5.97 -15.74 -1.48
N PRO A 106 6.45 -15.55 -2.72
CA PRO A 106 5.58 -15.59 -3.90
C PRO A 106 4.71 -16.84 -3.95
N PHE A 107 5.25 -17.95 -3.42
CA PHE A 107 4.53 -19.20 -3.25
C PHE A 107 3.35 -19.09 -2.26
N THR A 108 3.56 -18.52 -1.08
CA THR A 108 2.50 -18.36 -0.08
C THR A 108 1.44 -17.37 -0.55
N ALA A 109 1.83 -16.32 -1.27
CA ALA A 109 0.90 -15.36 -1.87
C ALA A 109 -0.02 -16.05 -2.88
N GLY A 110 0.55 -16.72 -3.89
CA GLY A 110 -0.24 -17.47 -4.87
C GLY A 110 -1.11 -18.58 -4.26
N LEU A 111 -0.57 -19.32 -3.27
CA LEU A 111 -1.31 -20.37 -2.58
C LEU A 111 -2.52 -19.81 -1.81
N SER A 112 -2.36 -18.69 -1.11
CA SER A 112 -3.44 -18.06 -0.36
C SER A 112 -4.61 -17.62 -1.26
N VAL A 113 -4.29 -17.09 -2.44
CA VAL A 113 -5.27 -16.67 -3.45
C VAL A 113 -6.00 -17.88 -4.02
N ALA A 114 -5.26 -18.94 -4.38
CA ALA A 114 -5.85 -20.18 -4.91
C ALA A 114 -6.79 -20.85 -3.90
N VAL A 115 -6.36 -20.97 -2.64
CA VAL A 115 -7.16 -21.57 -1.57
C VAL A 115 -8.37 -20.71 -1.24
N GLY A 116 -8.21 -19.38 -1.21
CA GLY A 116 -9.32 -18.44 -1.01
C GLY A 116 -10.40 -18.58 -2.08
N TYR A 117 -10.01 -18.68 -3.35
CA TYR A 117 -10.96 -18.87 -4.46
C TYR A 117 -11.63 -20.25 -4.41
N LEU A 118 -10.87 -21.31 -4.10
CA LEU A 118 -11.41 -22.65 -3.95
C LEU A 118 -12.46 -22.73 -2.82
N LEU A 119 -12.10 -22.26 -1.62
CA LEU A 119 -13.00 -22.28 -0.47
C LEU A 119 -14.20 -21.35 -0.67
N GLY A 120 -13.98 -20.16 -1.22
CA GLY A 120 -15.03 -19.20 -1.54
C GLY A 120 -16.03 -19.75 -2.57
N GLY A 121 -15.56 -20.52 -3.55
CA GLY A 121 -16.42 -21.21 -4.52
C GLY A 121 -17.08 -22.48 -3.98
N MET A 122 -16.48 -23.17 -3.01
CA MET A 122 -17.03 -24.40 -2.44
C MET A 122 -18.15 -24.15 -1.43
N ILE A 123 -18.10 -23.06 -0.65
CA ILE A 123 -19.11 -22.75 0.39
C ILE A 123 -20.54 -22.69 -0.19
N PRO A 124 -20.81 -21.98 -1.31
CA PRO A 124 -22.14 -21.95 -1.93
C PRO A 124 -22.61 -23.28 -2.53
N LEU A 125 -21.66 -24.16 -2.88
CA LEU A 125 -21.92 -25.45 -3.51
C LEU A 125 -22.27 -26.55 -2.50
N PHE A 126 -21.85 -26.40 -1.24
CA PHE A 126 -22.11 -27.36 -0.16
C PHE A 126 -23.59 -27.77 -0.01
N PRO A 127 -24.58 -26.85 0.03
CA PRO A 127 -25.99 -27.23 0.14
C PRO A 127 -26.51 -28.04 -1.06
N TYR A 128 -25.90 -27.90 -2.24
CA TYR A 128 -26.28 -28.65 -3.44
C TYR A 128 -25.97 -30.15 -3.33
N PHE A 129 -25.04 -30.56 -2.47
CA PHE A 129 -24.71 -31.97 -2.25
C PHE A 129 -25.67 -32.68 -1.28
N LEU A 130 -26.43 -31.93 -0.48
CA LEU A 130 -27.30 -32.48 0.57
C LEU A 130 -28.76 -32.61 0.15
N VAL A 131 -29.17 -31.94 -0.92
CA VAL A 131 -30.56 -31.90 -1.38
C VAL A 131 -30.70 -32.60 -2.74
N SER A 132 -31.53 -33.64 -2.80
CA SER A 132 -31.77 -34.43 -4.01
C SER A 132 -32.67 -33.72 -5.03
N GLU A 133 -33.40 -32.69 -4.60
CA GLU A 133 -34.39 -31.97 -5.41
C GLU A 133 -33.84 -30.60 -5.86
N VAL A 134 -33.68 -30.43 -7.17
CA VAL A 134 -32.95 -29.31 -7.79
C VAL A 134 -33.59 -27.94 -7.46
N LYS A 135 -34.92 -27.88 -7.31
CA LYS A 135 -35.64 -26.64 -6.99
C LYS A 135 -35.32 -26.12 -5.59
N ASP A 136 -35.30 -27.01 -4.60
CA ASP A 136 -34.98 -26.62 -3.23
C ASP A 136 -33.47 -26.33 -3.09
N GLY A 137 -32.62 -27.09 -3.80
CA GLY A 137 -31.18 -26.86 -3.83
C GLY A 137 -30.79 -25.46 -4.30
N MET A 138 -31.51 -24.88 -5.27
CA MET A 138 -31.27 -23.53 -5.76
C MET A 138 -31.51 -22.46 -4.69
N VAL A 139 -32.63 -22.56 -3.95
CA VAL A 139 -32.97 -21.59 -2.89
C VAL A 139 -31.97 -21.69 -1.73
N TRP A 140 -31.63 -22.91 -1.31
CA TRP A 140 -30.65 -23.14 -0.26
C TRP A 140 -29.26 -22.61 -0.63
N SER A 141 -28.81 -22.83 -1.87
CA SER A 141 -27.53 -22.30 -2.35
C SER A 141 -27.49 -20.78 -2.37
N PHE A 142 -28.57 -20.12 -2.82
CA PHE A 142 -28.67 -18.66 -2.79
C PHE A 142 -28.60 -18.10 -1.37
N VAL A 143 -29.33 -18.70 -0.43
CA VAL A 143 -29.31 -18.30 0.98
C VAL A 143 -27.94 -18.52 1.60
N THR A 144 -27.32 -19.69 1.38
CA THR A 144 -25.96 -19.98 1.87
C THR A 144 -24.92 -19.03 1.28
N CYS A 145 -25.02 -18.69 -0.02
CA CYS A 145 -24.16 -17.70 -0.66
C CYS A 145 -24.33 -16.31 -0.03
N ALA A 146 -25.56 -15.85 0.17
CA ALA A 146 -25.84 -14.55 0.80
C ALA A 146 -25.30 -14.47 2.23
N VAL A 147 -25.49 -15.52 3.03
CA VAL A 147 -24.96 -15.60 4.40
C VAL A 147 -23.42 -15.61 4.39
N ALA A 148 -22.80 -16.39 3.50
CA ALA A 148 -21.35 -16.45 3.37
C ALA A 148 -20.75 -15.09 2.99
N LEU A 149 -21.36 -14.38 2.04
CA LEU A 149 -20.94 -13.03 1.65
C LEU A 149 -21.09 -12.02 2.80
N PHE A 150 -22.18 -12.12 3.56
CA PHE A 150 -22.41 -11.24 4.71
C PHE A 150 -21.36 -11.46 5.81
N VAL A 151 -21.10 -12.71 6.18
CA VAL A 151 -20.07 -13.05 7.19
C VAL A 151 -18.67 -12.66 6.70
N PHE A 152 -18.33 -12.94 5.45
CA PHE A 152 -17.01 -12.60 4.91
C PHE A 152 -16.80 -11.10 4.81
N GLY A 153 -17.83 -10.35 4.36
CA GLY A 153 -17.82 -8.90 4.31
C GLY A 153 -17.67 -8.29 5.70
N PHE A 154 -18.42 -8.78 6.68
CA PHE A 154 -18.35 -8.32 8.07
C PHE A 154 -17.00 -8.66 8.72
N CYS A 155 -16.47 -9.87 8.54
CA CYS A 155 -15.15 -10.25 9.03
C CYS A 155 -14.03 -9.41 8.40
N LYS A 156 -14.10 -9.16 7.08
CA LYS A 156 -13.13 -8.29 6.39
C LYS A 156 -13.18 -6.88 6.94
N ASP A 157 -14.38 -6.33 7.13
CA ASP A 157 -14.56 -5.01 7.74
C ASP A 157 -14.01 -4.99 9.16
N PHE A 158 -14.40 -5.92 10.02
CA PHE A 158 -13.92 -6.01 11.40
C PHE A 158 -12.39 -6.15 11.50
N MET A 159 -11.77 -6.96 10.64
CA MET A 159 -10.32 -7.20 10.64
C MET A 159 -9.52 -5.98 10.14
N LEU A 160 -10.09 -5.20 9.22
CA LEU A 160 -9.49 -3.95 8.73
C LEU A 160 -9.77 -2.77 9.68
N SER A 161 -10.99 -2.68 10.21
CA SER A 161 -11.43 -1.69 11.19
C SER A 161 -10.67 -1.83 12.51
N GLY A 162 -10.24 -3.03 12.90
CA GLY A 162 -9.34 -3.24 14.05
C GLY A 162 -7.90 -2.74 13.84
N ARG A 163 -7.47 -2.55 12.58
CA ARG A 163 -6.17 -1.96 12.21
C ARG A 163 -6.25 -0.46 11.92
N ALA A 164 -7.46 0.11 11.80
CA ALA A 164 -7.66 1.54 11.86
C ALA A 164 -7.34 2.03 13.28
N ARG A 165 -6.05 2.25 13.55
CA ARG A 165 -5.61 3.04 14.70
C ARG A 165 -6.47 4.32 14.72
N PRO A 166 -7.10 4.67 15.85
CA PRO A 166 -7.70 5.99 16.01
C PRO A 166 -6.57 7.01 16.11
N GLY A 167 -5.95 7.32 14.97
CA GLY A 167 -4.98 8.38 14.78
C GLY A 167 -5.71 9.60 14.25
N THR A 168 -6.39 10.29 15.16
CA THR A 168 -6.40 11.76 15.23
C THR A 168 -6.64 12.50 13.91
N VAL A 169 -7.88 12.44 13.41
CA VAL A 169 -8.44 13.64 12.76
C VAL A 169 -8.91 14.56 13.87
N GLU A 170 -7.97 15.11 14.64
CA GLU A 170 -8.24 16.28 15.45
C GLU A 170 -8.29 17.45 14.48
N GLY A 171 -9.48 17.67 13.95
CA GLY A 171 -9.83 18.91 13.26
C GLY A 171 -9.61 20.06 14.22
N THR A 172 -8.38 20.56 14.27
CA THR A 172 -8.10 21.92 14.72
C THR A 172 -8.76 22.82 13.70
N SER A 173 -10.04 23.10 13.94
CA SER A 173 -10.70 24.31 13.51
C SER A 173 -9.95 25.47 14.14
N ASN A 174 -8.76 25.77 13.59
CA ASN A 174 -8.02 26.95 13.94
C ASN A 174 -8.74 28.10 13.26
N LYS A 175 -9.74 28.60 13.99
CA LYS A 175 -10.52 29.79 13.68
C LYS A 175 -9.52 30.92 13.49
N VAL A 176 -9.13 31.18 12.24
CA VAL A 176 -8.27 32.29 11.86
C VAL A 176 -9.04 33.58 12.19
N ARG A 177 -8.85 34.03 13.43
CA ARG A 177 -9.37 35.30 13.93
C ARG A 177 -8.41 36.36 13.44
N TRP A 178 -8.64 36.82 12.21
CA TRP A 178 -8.05 38.04 11.66
C TRP A 178 -8.36 39.18 12.64
N ARG A 179 -7.38 39.54 13.48
CA ARG A 179 -7.43 40.79 14.23
C ARG A 179 -7.03 41.87 13.25
N ASP A 180 -8.02 42.65 12.85
CA ASP A 180 -7.86 44.02 12.38
C ASP A 180 -6.80 44.72 13.22
N ARG A 181 -5.69 45.06 12.57
CA ARG A 181 -4.78 46.09 13.03
C ARG A 181 -4.69 47.12 11.92
N SER A 182 -5.72 47.97 11.89
CA SER A 182 -5.64 49.27 11.26
C SER A 182 -4.49 50.04 11.93
N TYR A 183 -3.45 50.33 11.18
CA TYR A 183 -2.44 51.30 11.56
C TYR A 183 -3.01 52.68 11.26
N ALA A 184 -3.27 53.43 12.34
CA ALA A 184 -3.17 54.88 12.36
C ALA A 184 -1.73 55.24 12.79
#